data_AF-A0A945ZRW8-F1
#
_entry.id   AF-A0A945ZRW8-F1
#
_cell.length_a   1.000
_cell.length_b   1.000
_cell.length_c   1.000
_cell.angle_alpha   90.00
_cell.angle_beta   90.00
_cell.angle_gamma   90.00
#
_symmetry.space_group_name_H-M   'P 1'
#
loop_
_entity.id
_entity.type
_entity.pdbx_description
1 polymer ?
#
loop_
_entity_poly.entity_id
_entity_poly.type
_entity_poly.pdbx_seq_one_letter_code
_entity_poly.pdbx_strand_id
1 'polypeptide(L)'
;MKRSGFLKALGALSVAPIAQVASAAAKKPNPVASRSNCVIVPAETPGPFPLDLTDNAFFFRQDIREDRIGVQLRQRVRIVGAENCEPMPNVRVHIWHCDNVGGYSGYNSEVGLTYCRGYQITDENGECEFITIVPGWYPGRVTHVHFQVHVSSAYSAVSQWTWPHDETVAAVAAHPELYPEGPDPLSPSQDGVFADGFDLQMATLEWDADANEYISAYEATVEGAGTSGVGYHEMRSAQVMHLGQNYPNPCLALTTFPLELKQPAKVTLSLWDLNGRCVYRNEFGNWSTGAHALPLDLAAMNLRSGTYACQVEAESAQYRALDVRQITFQGH
;
A
#
# COMPACT_ATOMS: atom_id res chain seq x y z
N MET A 1 -81.38 -38.50 38.96
CA MET A 1 -81.55 -39.93 39.26
C MET A 1 -80.18 -40.61 39.20
N LYS A 2 -79.80 -41.34 40.28
CA LYS A 2 -78.70 -42.34 40.42
C LYS A 2 -77.25 -41.77 40.29
N ARG A 3 -76.47 -41.65 41.39
CA ARG A 3 -75.64 -42.68 42.10
C ARG A 3 -74.80 -43.49 41.10
N SER A 4 -73.47 -43.58 41.16
CA SER A 4 -72.55 -43.84 42.30
C SER A 4 -71.09 -43.62 41.84
N GLY A 5 -70.20 -43.02 42.66
CA GLY A 5 -69.14 -43.74 43.39
C GLY A 5 -67.97 -44.16 42.47
N PHE A 6 -66.75 -43.62 42.58
CA PHE A 6 -65.80 -44.02 43.62
C PHE A 6 -64.60 -43.04 43.69
N LEU A 7 -63.97 -43.05 44.87
CA LEU A 7 -62.99 -42.12 45.43
C LEU A 7 -61.52 -42.39 45.03
N LYS A 8 -60.69 -41.35 45.24
CA LYS A 8 -59.23 -41.31 45.51
C LYS A 8 -58.29 -41.39 44.29
N ALA A 9 -57.21 -40.61 44.16
CA ALA A 9 -56.60 -39.59 45.02
C ALA A 9 -55.64 -38.68 44.22
N LEU A 10 -55.46 -37.49 44.78
CA LEU A 10 -54.41 -36.47 44.64
C LEU A 10 -53.32 -36.60 43.55
N GLY A 11 -53.19 -35.52 42.78
CA GLY A 11 -51.98 -35.14 42.06
C GLY A 11 -52.25 -33.85 41.28
N ALA A 12 -52.16 -32.70 41.95
CA ALA A 12 -52.34 -31.39 41.31
C ALA A 12 -51.17 -31.12 40.36
N LEU A 13 -51.35 -31.41 39.07
CA LEU A 13 -50.47 -30.96 37.98
C LEU A 13 -50.99 -29.61 37.50
N SER A 14 -50.38 -28.55 38.02
CA SER A 14 -50.52 -27.19 37.50
C SER A 14 -49.92 -27.12 36.10
N VAL A 15 -50.77 -26.92 35.09
CA VAL A 15 -50.34 -26.60 33.72
C VAL A 15 -49.92 -25.13 33.69
N ALA A 16 -48.62 -24.88 33.75
CA ALA A 16 -48.06 -23.57 33.43
C ALA A 16 -47.88 -23.45 31.90
N PRO A 17 -48.16 -22.28 31.30
CA PRO A 17 -47.99 -22.09 29.87
C PRO A 17 -46.50 -22.04 29.52
N ILE A 18 -46.10 -22.81 28.52
CA ILE A 18 -44.76 -22.73 27.92
C ILE A 18 -44.66 -21.40 27.19
N ALA A 19 -43.96 -20.43 27.79
CA ALA A 19 -43.50 -19.24 27.10
C ALA A 19 -42.46 -19.67 26.04
N GLN A 20 -42.76 -19.42 24.77
CA GLN A 20 -41.78 -19.50 23.70
C GLN A 20 -40.74 -18.39 23.91
N VAL A 21 -39.60 -18.75 24.49
CA VAL A 21 -38.40 -17.93 24.42
C VAL A 21 -37.83 -18.10 23.01
N ALA A 22 -38.04 -17.11 22.16
CA ALA A 22 -37.32 -16.99 20.91
C ALA A 22 -35.84 -16.76 21.24
N SER A 23 -35.03 -17.81 21.16
CA SER A 23 -33.58 -17.69 21.20
C SER A 23 -33.12 -16.95 19.95
N ALA A 24 -32.80 -15.66 20.10
CA ALA A 24 -31.97 -14.95 19.15
C ALA A 24 -30.60 -15.66 19.13
N ALA A 25 -30.40 -16.53 18.14
CA ALA A 25 -29.12 -17.14 17.87
C ALA A 25 -28.15 -16.02 17.47
N ALA A 26 -27.33 -15.57 18.42
CA ALA A 26 -26.17 -14.76 18.12
C ALA A 26 -25.32 -15.54 17.11
N LYS A 27 -25.25 -15.03 15.87
CA LYS A 27 -24.29 -15.48 14.86
C LYS A 27 -22.91 -15.36 15.49
N LYS A 28 -22.32 -16.50 15.87
CA LYS A 28 -20.88 -16.53 16.18
C LYS A 28 -20.17 -16.00 14.93
N PRO A 29 -19.23 -15.05 15.07
CA PRO A 29 -18.37 -14.72 13.94
C PRO A 29 -17.72 -16.03 13.52
N ASN A 30 -17.81 -16.35 12.23
CA ASN A 30 -17.05 -17.45 11.67
C ASN A 30 -15.59 -17.24 12.08
N PRO A 31 -14.91 -18.25 12.66
CA PRO A 31 -13.46 -18.17 12.77
C PRO A 31 -12.96 -17.94 11.35
N VAL A 32 -12.27 -16.81 11.14
CA VAL A 32 -11.47 -16.59 9.94
C VAL A 32 -10.64 -17.86 9.79
N ALA A 33 -10.87 -18.57 8.69
CA ALA A 33 -10.10 -19.76 8.36
C ALA A 33 -8.63 -19.41 8.57
N SER A 34 -7.89 -20.24 9.31
CA SER A 34 -6.45 -20.02 9.47
C SER A 34 -5.87 -19.90 8.07
N ARG A 35 -5.39 -18.70 7.71
CA ARG A 35 -4.85 -18.44 6.39
C ARG A 35 -3.74 -19.46 6.15
N SER A 36 -4.00 -20.34 5.20
CA SER A 36 -3.02 -21.16 4.52
C SER A 36 -1.81 -20.30 4.18
N ASN A 37 -0.62 -20.74 4.57
CA ASN A 37 0.72 -20.24 4.22
C ASN A 37 0.70 -19.05 3.24
N CYS A 38 1.05 -17.84 3.67
CA CYS A 38 1.22 -16.71 2.76
C CYS A 38 2.39 -17.05 1.82
N VAL A 39 2.04 -17.38 0.57
CA VAL A 39 3.00 -17.79 -0.45
C VAL A 39 3.52 -16.53 -1.12
N ILE A 40 4.85 -16.38 -1.16
CA ILE A 40 5.52 -15.28 -1.85
C ILE A 40 5.01 -15.17 -3.29
N VAL A 41 4.70 -13.95 -3.72
CA VAL A 41 4.27 -13.68 -5.09
C VAL A 41 5.35 -14.12 -6.09
N PRO A 42 4.99 -14.80 -7.19
CA PRO A 42 5.94 -15.13 -8.24
C PRO A 42 6.65 -13.87 -8.76
N ALA A 43 7.97 -13.96 -8.90
CA ALA A 43 8.76 -12.87 -9.46
C ALA A 43 8.63 -12.87 -10.98
N GLU A 44 8.21 -11.75 -11.56
CA GLU A 44 8.13 -11.57 -13.01
C GLU A 44 9.23 -10.67 -13.54
N THR A 45 9.41 -10.74 -14.86
CA THR A 45 10.22 -9.73 -15.53
C THR A 45 9.60 -8.34 -15.31
N PRO A 46 10.41 -7.31 -14.99
CA PRO A 46 9.95 -5.91 -14.94
C PRO A 46 9.47 -5.38 -16.31
N GLY A 47 9.51 -6.21 -17.37
CA GLY A 47 9.41 -5.76 -18.75
C GLY A 47 10.60 -4.89 -19.17
N PRO A 48 10.61 -4.41 -20.42
CA PRO A 48 11.65 -3.50 -20.90
C PRO A 48 11.46 -2.05 -20.40
N PHE A 49 10.41 -1.81 -19.61
CA PHE A 49 9.92 -0.48 -19.27
C PHE A 49 9.96 -0.04 -17.78
N PRO A 50 10.91 -0.50 -16.94
CA PRO A 50 11.08 0.08 -15.61
C PRO A 50 11.79 1.44 -15.72
N LEU A 51 11.15 2.47 -15.18
CA LEU A 51 11.80 3.74 -14.86
C LEU A 51 12.09 3.74 -13.37
N ASP A 52 13.24 4.27 -12.95
CA ASP A 52 13.45 4.58 -11.53
C ASP A 52 12.53 5.75 -11.16
N LEU A 53 11.36 5.42 -10.62
CA LEU A 53 10.37 6.40 -10.22
C LEU A 53 10.84 7.26 -9.04
N THR A 54 11.90 6.86 -8.34
CA THR A 54 12.36 7.53 -7.13
C THR A 54 13.32 8.69 -7.43
N ASP A 55 13.90 8.72 -8.62
CA ASP A 55 14.72 9.82 -9.12
C ASP A 55 13.91 11.11 -9.36
N ASN A 56 12.59 10.99 -9.42
CA ASN A 56 11.68 12.13 -9.59
C ASN A 56 10.51 12.07 -8.59
N ALA A 57 10.50 13.00 -7.64
CA ALA A 57 9.46 13.10 -6.61
C ALA A 57 8.04 13.28 -7.18
N PHE A 58 7.91 13.69 -8.45
CA PHE A 58 6.62 13.77 -9.15
C PHE A 58 5.87 12.42 -9.19
N PHE A 59 6.58 11.30 -9.18
CA PHE A 59 5.95 9.98 -9.17
C PHE A 59 5.33 9.60 -7.82
N PHE A 60 5.58 10.36 -6.74
CA PHE A 60 4.87 10.19 -5.47
C PHE A 60 3.49 10.85 -5.55
N ARG A 61 2.52 10.11 -6.10
CA ARG A 61 1.17 10.60 -6.32
C ARG A 61 0.17 9.45 -6.33
N GLN A 62 -1.03 9.73 -5.86
CA GLN A 62 -2.15 8.78 -5.84
C GLN A 62 -2.80 8.70 -7.22
N ASP A 63 -3.06 9.85 -7.85
CA ASP A 63 -3.59 9.92 -9.22
C ASP A 63 -2.44 9.88 -10.24
N ILE A 64 -2.40 8.78 -11.00
CA ILE A 64 -1.33 8.52 -11.98
C ILE A 64 -1.81 8.68 -13.43
N ARG A 65 -3.07 9.08 -13.66
CA ARG A 65 -3.68 9.12 -15.01
C ARG A 65 -3.09 10.21 -15.88
N GLU A 66 -2.77 11.36 -15.28
CA GLU A 66 -2.49 12.59 -16.01
C GLU A 66 -3.63 12.93 -16.99
N ASP A 67 -3.34 12.98 -18.29
CA ASP A 67 -4.28 13.27 -19.37
C ASP A 67 -4.87 12.02 -20.02
N ARG A 68 -4.53 10.82 -19.53
CA ARG A 68 -4.98 9.56 -20.13
C ARG A 68 -6.48 9.37 -19.95
N ILE A 69 -7.13 8.99 -21.05
CA ILE A 69 -8.54 8.60 -21.09
C ILE A 69 -8.67 7.10 -20.89
N GLY A 70 -9.76 6.66 -20.26
CA GLY A 70 -10.03 5.24 -20.03
C GLY A 70 -11.14 5.07 -18.99
N VAL A 71 -11.57 3.83 -18.80
CA VAL A 71 -12.51 3.50 -17.71
C VAL A 71 -11.80 3.75 -16.39
N GLN A 72 -12.43 4.49 -15.48
CA GLN A 72 -11.82 4.83 -14.18
C GLN A 72 -11.62 3.59 -13.32
N LEU A 73 -10.44 3.52 -12.69
CA LEU A 73 -10.02 2.42 -11.85
C LEU A 73 -9.39 2.95 -10.56
N ARG A 74 -9.98 2.60 -9.41
CA ARG A 74 -9.35 2.72 -8.10
C ARG A 74 -8.66 1.40 -7.76
N GLN A 75 -7.34 1.41 -7.82
CA GLN A 75 -6.51 0.25 -7.51
C GLN A 75 -6.05 0.30 -6.07
N ARG A 76 -6.45 -0.67 -5.27
CA ARG A 76 -5.95 -0.92 -3.92
C ARG A 76 -4.90 -2.02 -3.95
N VAL A 77 -3.78 -1.79 -3.29
CA VAL A 77 -2.70 -2.77 -3.16
C VAL A 77 -2.43 -2.99 -1.69
N ARG A 78 -2.44 -4.26 -1.27
CA ARG A 78 -2.13 -4.69 0.08
C ARG A 78 -0.87 -5.54 0.08
N ILE A 79 0.07 -5.22 0.95
CA ILE A 79 1.32 -5.97 1.10
C ILE A 79 1.33 -6.69 2.44
N VAL A 80 1.62 -7.98 2.40
CA VAL A 80 1.80 -8.83 3.58
C VAL A 80 3.17 -9.51 3.57
N GLY A 81 3.73 -9.75 4.76
CA GLY A 81 5.03 -10.39 4.92
C GLY A 81 4.95 -11.91 4.90
N ALA A 82 5.83 -12.58 4.17
CA ALA A 82 5.89 -14.04 4.11
C ALA A 82 6.30 -14.70 5.44
N GLU A 83 7.00 -13.96 6.31
CA GLU A 83 7.50 -14.49 7.59
C GLU A 83 6.40 -14.60 8.66
N ASN A 84 5.44 -13.68 8.65
CA ASN A 84 4.42 -13.57 9.70
C ASN A 84 2.98 -13.50 9.17
N CYS A 85 2.77 -13.44 7.86
CA CYS A 85 1.44 -13.27 7.25
C CYS A 85 0.71 -11.98 7.65
N GLU A 86 1.43 -11.00 8.18
CA GLU A 86 0.85 -9.75 8.68
C GLU A 86 1.03 -8.61 7.66
N PRO A 87 0.17 -7.58 7.72
CA PRO A 87 0.36 -6.32 7.01
C PRO A 87 1.76 -5.73 7.14
N MET A 88 2.30 -5.21 6.03
CA MET A 88 3.57 -4.50 6.04
C MET A 88 3.38 -3.00 5.84
N PRO A 89 3.37 -2.20 6.92
CA PRO A 89 3.30 -0.74 6.83
C PRO A 89 4.62 -0.13 6.36
N ASN A 90 4.52 1.08 5.78
CA ASN A 90 5.64 1.88 5.31
C ASN A 90 6.46 1.25 4.16
N VAL A 91 5.89 0.28 3.47
CA VAL A 91 6.49 -0.36 2.30
C VAL A 91 6.16 0.45 1.06
N ARG A 92 7.14 0.60 0.18
CA ARG A 92 6.95 1.36 -1.06
C ARG A 92 6.50 0.43 -2.18
N VAL A 93 5.39 0.79 -2.80
CA VAL A 93 4.78 0.10 -3.93
C VAL A 93 4.86 1.01 -5.14
N HIS A 94 5.59 0.58 -6.17
CA HIS A 94 5.59 1.22 -7.48
C HIS A 94 4.60 0.49 -8.36
N ILE A 95 3.84 1.21 -9.17
CA ILE A 95 3.02 0.61 -10.22
C ILE A 95 3.24 1.33 -11.54
N TRP A 96 3.16 0.56 -12.63
CA TRP A 96 3.09 1.11 -13.98
C TRP A 96 2.33 0.20 -14.93
N HIS A 97 1.66 0.81 -15.89
CA HIS A 97 0.94 0.09 -16.95
C HIS A 97 0.85 0.91 -18.23
N CYS A 98 0.36 0.28 -19.29
CA CYS A 98 0.05 0.97 -20.53
C CYS A 98 -1.22 1.83 -20.41
N ASP A 99 -1.38 2.80 -21.31
CA ASP A 99 -2.65 3.50 -21.45
C ASP A 99 -3.72 2.64 -22.13
N ASN A 100 -4.87 3.24 -22.43
CA ASN A 100 -6.02 2.58 -23.05
C ASN A 100 -5.73 1.99 -24.45
N VAL A 101 -4.65 2.39 -25.12
CA VAL A 101 -4.25 1.90 -26.45
C VAL A 101 -2.98 1.04 -26.43
N GLY A 102 -2.52 0.64 -25.24
CA GLY A 102 -1.33 -0.21 -25.10
C GLY A 102 0.00 0.55 -25.15
N GLY A 103 -0.01 1.88 -25.09
CA GLY A 103 1.18 2.72 -25.07
C GLY A 103 1.77 2.90 -23.66
N TYR A 104 3.09 2.90 -23.53
CA TYR A 104 3.78 3.21 -22.27
C TYR A 104 4.47 4.56 -22.31
N SER A 105 4.25 5.36 -21.27
CA SER A 105 5.01 6.60 -21.04
C SER A 105 6.50 6.31 -20.82
N GLY A 106 7.36 7.24 -21.26
CA GLY A 106 8.81 7.20 -21.02
C GLY A 106 9.64 6.48 -22.09
N TYR A 107 9.02 5.94 -23.14
CA TYR A 107 9.69 5.14 -24.17
C TYR A 107 9.30 5.55 -25.59
N ASN A 108 10.16 5.25 -26.56
CA ASN A 108 9.93 5.54 -27.99
C ASN A 108 9.55 7.01 -28.24
N SER A 109 8.40 7.28 -28.84
CA SER A 109 7.88 8.63 -29.07
C SER A 109 7.39 9.32 -27.79
N GLU A 110 7.23 8.58 -26.69
CA GLU A 110 6.68 9.02 -25.41
C GLU A 110 7.77 9.33 -24.37
N VAL A 111 9.03 9.46 -24.79
CA VAL A 111 10.16 9.79 -23.89
C VAL A 111 9.90 11.13 -23.18
N GLY A 112 10.07 11.12 -21.85
CA GLY A 112 9.83 12.29 -21.00
C GLY A 112 8.40 12.40 -20.46
N LEU A 113 7.47 11.58 -20.94
CA LEU A 113 6.11 11.48 -20.38
C LEU A 113 6.09 10.52 -19.20
N THR A 114 5.10 10.69 -18.33
CA THR A 114 5.07 10.04 -17.01
C THR A 114 3.74 9.37 -16.65
N TYR A 115 2.73 9.43 -17.52
CA TYR A 115 1.38 8.91 -17.24
C TYR A 115 1.37 7.42 -16.91
N CYS A 116 0.35 6.97 -16.18
CA CYS A 116 0.16 5.58 -15.73
C CYS A 116 1.36 5.04 -14.95
N ARG A 117 2.10 5.91 -14.24
CA ARG A 117 3.22 5.57 -13.36
C ARG A 117 3.14 6.35 -12.06
N GLY A 118 3.40 5.66 -10.96
CA GLY A 118 3.56 6.30 -9.67
C GLY A 118 3.96 5.31 -8.59
N TYR A 119 4.22 5.84 -7.40
CA TYR A 119 4.41 5.03 -6.23
C TYR A 119 3.66 5.60 -5.03
N GLN A 120 3.34 4.70 -4.11
CA GLN A 120 2.72 5.00 -2.82
C GLN A 120 3.43 4.23 -1.71
N ILE A 121 3.17 4.65 -0.47
CA ILE A 121 3.67 4.00 0.74
C ILE A 121 2.47 3.37 1.44
N THR A 122 2.61 2.12 1.88
CA THR A 122 1.54 1.40 2.58
C THR A 122 1.28 1.98 3.97
N ASP A 123 0.00 2.00 4.37
CA ASP A 123 -0.46 2.43 5.68
C ASP A 123 -0.31 1.33 6.75
N GLU A 124 -0.87 1.53 7.95
CA GLU A 124 -0.85 0.57 9.06
C GLU A 124 -1.49 -0.79 8.73
N ASN A 125 -2.37 -0.85 7.72
CA ASN A 125 -3.01 -2.07 7.24
C ASN A 125 -2.22 -2.72 6.08
N GLY A 126 -1.04 -2.18 5.75
CA GLY A 126 -0.24 -2.63 4.62
C GLY A 126 -0.85 -2.22 3.29
N GLU A 127 -1.74 -1.23 3.28
CA GLU A 127 -2.54 -0.87 2.12
C GLU A 127 -2.10 0.47 1.54
N CYS A 128 -2.11 0.57 0.21
CA CYS A 128 -2.01 1.84 -0.52
C CYS A 128 -2.99 1.84 -1.70
N GLU A 129 -3.25 3.02 -2.24
CA GLU A 129 -4.26 3.19 -3.29
C GLU A 129 -3.75 4.07 -4.43
N PHE A 130 -4.18 3.75 -5.64
CA PHE A 130 -3.91 4.51 -6.85
C PHE A 130 -5.21 4.81 -7.59
N ILE A 131 -5.32 6.01 -8.14
CA ILE A 131 -6.38 6.41 -9.07
C ILE A 131 -5.78 6.35 -10.47
N THR A 132 -6.32 5.47 -11.29
CA THR A 132 -5.83 5.19 -12.65
C THR A 132 -6.98 4.85 -13.60
N ILE A 133 -6.66 4.27 -14.76
CA ILE A 133 -7.60 3.72 -15.73
C ILE A 133 -7.41 2.19 -15.85
N VAL A 134 -8.46 1.47 -16.26
CA VAL A 134 -8.30 0.08 -16.73
C VAL A 134 -7.34 0.10 -17.93
N PRO A 135 -6.18 -0.58 -17.86
CA PRO A 135 -5.20 -0.53 -18.96
C PRO A 135 -5.78 -1.15 -20.23
N GLY A 136 -5.26 -0.73 -21.39
CA GLY A 136 -5.47 -1.46 -22.63
C GLY A 136 -4.67 -2.77 -22.66
N TRP A 137 -4.36 -3.22 -23.87
CA TRP A 137 -3.50 -4.36 -24.13
C TRP A 137 -2.56 -4.04 -25.29
N TYR A 138 -1.51 -4.85 -25.45
CA TYR A 138 -0.60 -4.77 -26.58
C TYR A 138 -0.22 -6.18 -27.06
N PRO A 139 0.15 -6.37 -28.34
CA PRO A 139 0.31 -7.70 -28.92
C PRO A 139 1.20 -8.64 -28.09
N GLY A 140 0.63 -9.80 -27.74
CA GLY A 140 1.32 -10.87 -27.03
C GLY A 140 1.25 -10.79 -25.51
N ARG A 141 0.51 -9.83 -24.93
CA ARG A 141 0.32 -9.69 -23.48
C ARG A 141 -1.15 -9.45 -23.13
N VAL A 142 -1.60 -10.05 -22.03
CA VAL A 142 -2.92 -9.77 -21.42
C VAL A 142 -2.93 -8.35 -20.84
N THR A 143 -4.08 -7.74 -20.59
CA THR A 143 -4.18 -6.52 -19.77
C THR A 143 -3.58 -6.77 -18.37
N HIS A 144 -2.60 -5.97 -17.98
CA HIS A 144 -1.85 -6.14 -16.73
C HIS A 144 -1.35 -4.80 -16.16
N VAL A 145 -0.99 -4.85 -14.89
CA VAL A 145 -0.22 -3.81 -14.21
C VAL A 145 1.06 -4.42 -13.68
N HIS A 146 2.18 -3.76 -13.93
CA HIS A 146 3.42 -4.09 -13.28
C HIS A 146 3.50 -3.44 -11.91
N PHE A 147 4.19 -4.11 -11.00
CA PHE A 147 4.51 -3.52 -9.73
C PHE A 147 5.88 -3.92 -9.21
N GLN A 148 6.41 -3.06 -8.34
CA GLN A 148 7.57 -3.35 -7.53
C GLN A 148 7.24 -3.06 -6.08
N VAL A 149 7.59 -3.99 -5.21
CA VAL A 149 7.54 -3.80 -3.77
C VAL A 149 8.96 -3.69 -3.29
N HIS A 150 9.25 -2.56 -2.66
CA HIS A 150 10.49 -2.39 -1.96
C HIS A 150 10.25 -2.56 -0.48
N VAL A 151 11.06 -3.38 0.18
CA VAL A 151 11.14 -3.48 1.64
C VAL A 151 12.54 -3.02 2.07
N SER A 152 12.58 -2.04 2.96
CA SER A 152 13.73 -1.16 3.28
C SER A 152 14.56 -0.59 2.12
N SER A 153 15.36 -1.36 1.43
CA SER A 153 16.06 -0.86 0.23
C SER A 153 16.33 -1.96 -0.79
N ALA A 154 15.88 -3.18 -0.45
CA ALA A 154 15.88 -4.30 -1.35
C ALA A 154 14.59 -4.29 -2.16
N TYR A 155 14.71 -4.66 -3.43
CA TYR A 155 13.57 -5.21 -4.15
C TYR A 155 13.13 -6.45 -3.40
N SER A 156 11.92 -6.42 -2.85
CA SER A 156 11.31 -7.58 -2.22
C SER A 156 10.45 -8.34 -3.22
N ALA A 157 9.81 -7.62 -4.16
CA ALA A 157 9.14 -8.23 -5.30
C ALA A 157 9.21 -7.33 -6.53
N VAL A 158 9.36 -7.96 -7.69
CA VAL A 158 9.03 -7.38 -8.99
C VAL A 158 8.10 -8.37 -9.63
N SER A 159 6.87 -7.96 -9.93
CA SER A 159 5.89 -8.85 -10.50
C SER A 159 4.83 -8.06 -11.28
N GLN A 160 3.79 -8.75 -11.72
CA GLN A 160 2.67 -8.21 -12.46
C GLN A 160 1.40 -8.83 -11.92
N TRP A 161 0.30 -8.10 -11.95
CA TRP A 161 -1.02 -8.70 -11.78
C TRP A 161 -1.88 -8.45 -13.00
N THR A 162 -2.88 -9.31 -13.16
CA THR A 162 -3.96 -9.21 -14.13
C THR A 162 -5.30 -9.36 -13.40
N TRP A 163 -6.38 -9.47 -14.16
CA TRP A 163 -7.74 -9.58 -13.66
C TRP A 163 -8.46 -10.76 -14.30
N PRO A 164 -9.59 -11.18 -13.73
CA PRO A 164 -10.51 -12.08 -14.40
C PRO A 164 -10.81 -11.56 -15.82
N HIS A 165 -10.55 -12.40 -16.81
CA HIS A 165 -10.48 -11.96 -18.21
C HIS A 165 -11.85 -11.48 -18.70
N ASP A 166 -12.92 -12.21 -18.36
CA ASP A 166 -14.28 -11.88 -18.80
C ASP A 166 -14.74 -10.52 -18.23
N GLU A 167 -14.35 -10.20 -16.99
CA GLU A 167 -14.63 -8.95 -16.30
C GLU A 167 -13.88 -7.78 -16.95
N THR A 168 -12.62 -8.00 -17.33
CA THR A 168 -11.81 -7.01 -18.05
C THR A 168 -12.37 -6.74 -19.45
N VAL A 169 -12.73 -7.81 -20.17
CA VAL A 169 -13.39 -7.75 -21.47
C VAL A 169 -14.71 -7.00 -21.36
N ALA A 170 -15.52 -7.28 -20.34
CA ALA A 170 -16.78 -6.59 -20.11
C ALA A 170 -16.60 -5.09 -19.80
N ALA A 171 -15.60 -4.73 -18.97
CA ALA A 171 -15.29 -3.35 -18.63
C ALA A 171 -14.92 -2.52 -19.87
N VAL A 172 -14.08 -3.09 -20.74
CA VAL A 172 -13.65 -2.47 -22.00
C VAL A 172 -14.78 -2.44 -23.03
N ALA A 173 -15.49 -3.55 -23.22
CA ALA A 173 -16.57 -3.66 -24.21
C ALA A 173 -17.77 -2.75 -23.89
N ALA A 174 -17.96 -2.36 -22.63
CA ALA A 174 -18.97 -1.38 -22.23
C ALA A 174 -18.60 0.08 -22.62
N HIS A 175 -17.33 0.34 -22.94
CA HIS A 175 -16.81 1.68 -23.26
C HIS A 175 -15.98 1.69 -24.55
N PRO A 176 -16.53 1.22 -25.69
CA PRO A 176 -15.78 1.08 -26.94
C PRO A 176 -15.23 2.42 -27.47
N GLU A 177 -15.84 3.55 -27.11
CA GLU A 177 -15.36 4.88 -27.44
C GLU A 177 -14.04 5.26 -26.77
N LEU A 178 -13.71 4.60 -25.65
CA LEU A 178 -12.47 4.82 -24.91
C LEU A 178 -11.37 3.83 -25.31
N TYR A 179 -11.69 2.71 -25.97
CA TYR A 179 -10.74 1.64 -26.28
C TYR A 179 -10.80 1.27 -27.77
N PRO A 180 -10.08 1.98 -28.64
CA PRO A 180 -10.11 1.75 -30.08
C PRO A 180 -9.56 0.38 -30.51
N GLU A 181 -8.65 -0.21 -29.72
CA GLU A 181 -8.13 -1.57 -29.95
C GLU A 181 -9.11 -2.67 -29.52
N GLY A 182 -10.20 -2.30 -28.85
CA GLY A 182 -11.22 -3.24 -28.36
C GLY A 182 -10.78 -4.04 -27.13
N PRO A 183 -11.60 -5.02 -26.71
CA PRO A 183 -11.31 -5.87 -25.56
C PRO A 183 -10.06 -6.71 -25.79
N ASP A 184 -9.38 -7.04 -24.69
CA ASP A 184 -8.20 -7.91 -24.69
C ASP A 184 -8.50 -9.26 -25.39
N PRO A 185 -7.78 -9.63 -26.46
CA PRO A 185 -8.02 -10.88 -27.17
C PRO A 185 -7.35 -12.09 -26.50
N LEU A 186 -6.56 -11.89 -25.45
CA LEU A 186 -5.68 -12.90 -24.86
C LEU A 186 -6.06 -13.16 -23.39
N SER A 187 -6.34 -14.40 -23.03
CA SER A 187 -6.57 -14.76 -21.61
C SER A 187 -5.24 -14.90 -20.85
N PRO A 188 -5.20 -14.73 -19.51
CA PRO A 188 -3.99 -14.94 -18.71
C PRO A 188 -3.30 -16.28 -18.96
N SER A 189 -4.07 -17.34 -19.24
CA SER A 189 -3.54 -18.69 -19.54
C SER A 189 -2.76 -18.79 -20.86
N GLN A 190 -2.87 -17.79 -21.72
CA GLN A 190 -2.19 -17.70 -23.02
C GLN A 190 -1.03 -16.71 -23.00
N ASP A 191 -0.83 -15.98 -21.89
CA ASP A 191 0.28 -15.03 -21.74
C ASP A 191 1.52 -15.79 -21.27
N GLY A 192 2.63 -15.63 -21.98
CA GLY A 192 3.89 -16.30 -21.64
C GLY A 192 4.48 -15.89 -20.28
N VAL A 193 4.10 -14.71 -19.75
CA VAL A 193 4.51 -14.25 -18.41
C VAL A 193 3.75 -15.01 -17.33
N PHE A 194 2.48 -15.33 -17.54
CA PHE A 194 1.63 -16.01 -16.56
C PHE A 194 1.59 -17.54 -16.74
N ALA A 195 2.53 -18.10 -17.52
CA ALA A 195 2.52 -19.49 -17.93
C ALA A 195 2.83 -20.49 -16.80
N ASP A 196 3.46 -20.03 -15.71
CA ASP A 196 3.74 -20.80 -14.50
C ASP A 196 2.62 -20.71 -13.44
N GLY A 197 1.56 -19.97 -13.74
CA GLY A 197 0.34 -19.83 -12.95
C GLY A 197 0.11 -18.41 -12.45
N PHE A 198 -1.15 -17.97 -12.39
CA PHE A 198 -1.51 -16.59 -12.10
C PHE A 198 -2.41 -16.44 -10.85
N ASP A 199 -2.59 -17.50 -10.06
CA ASP A 199 -3.48 -17.49 -8.88
C ASP A 199 -3.05 -16.45 -7.84
N LEU A 200 -1.75 -16.19 -7.71
CA LEU A 200 -1.16 -15.18 -6.81
C LEU A 200 -0.99 -13.79 -7.46
N GLN A 201 -1.39 -13.67 -8.72
CA GLN A 201 -1.26 -12.47 -9.56
C GLN A 201 -2.61 -12.04 -10.14
N MET A 202 -3.70 -12.49 -9.51
CA MET A 202 -5.06 -12.19 -9.90
C MET A 202 -5.66 -11.16 -8.93
N ALA A 203 -5.88 -9.94 -9.42
CA ALA A 203 -6.59 -8.89 -8.69
C ALA A 203 -8.11 -9.03 -8.90
N THR A 204 -8.91 -8.46 -8.00
CA THR A 204 -10.37 -8.34 -8.22
C THR A 204 -10.66 -7.18 -9.17
N LEU A 205 -11.81 -7.23 -9.85
CA LEU A 205 -12.31 -6.11 -10.65
C LEU A 205 -13.82 -6.02 -10.47
N GLU A 206 -14.29 -5.02 -9.74
CA GLU A 206 -15.70 -4.87 -9.40
C GLU A 206 -16.19 -3.46 -9.76
N TRP A 207 -17.40 -3.35 -10.28
CA TRP A 207 -18.02 -2.07 -10.57
C TRP A 207 -18.63 -1.47 -9.30
N ASP A 208 -18.21 -0.26 -8.94
CA ASP A 208 -18.85 0.54 -7.91
C ASP A 208 -19.79 1.56 -8.56
N ALA A 209 -21.09 1.30 -8.43
CA ALA A 209 -22.12 2.14 -9.02
C ALA A 209 -22.27 3.51 -8.33
N ASP A 210 -21.89 3.62 -7.06
CA ASP A 210 -22.01 4.87 -6.31
C ASP A 210 -20.85 5.80 -6.64
N ALA A 211 -19.64 5.24 -6.79
CA ALA A 211 -18.44 5.99 -7.18
C ALA A 211 -18.31 6.15 -8.71
N ASN A 212 -19.08 5.41 -9.51
CA ASN A 212 -19.02 5.38 -10.96
C ASN A 212 -17.60 5.08 -11.48
N GLU A 213 -16.96 4.08 -10.89
CA GLU A 213 -15.62 3.62 -11.23
C GLU A 213 -15.49 2.12 -10.92
N TYR A 214 -14.49 1.47 -11.50
CA TYR A 214 -14.10 0.13 -11.08
C TYR A 214 -13.20 0.20 -9.86
N ILE A 215 -13.40 -0.72 -8.93
CA ILE A 215 -12.53 -0.97 -7.79
C ILE A 215 -11.78 -2.27 -8.03
N SER A 216 -10.46 -2.23 -7.89
CA SER A 216 -9.60 -3.40 -7.94
C SER A 216 -8.85 -3.54 -6.64
N ALA A 217 -8.79 -4.75 -6.10
CA ALA A 217 -7.99 -5.08 -4.92
C ALA A 217 -6.99 -6.18 -5.28
N TYR A 218 -5.73 -5.94 -4.95
CA TYR A 218 -4.65 -6.89 -5.12
C TYR A 218 -3.87 -7.05 -3.81
N GLU A 219 -3.66 -8.29 -3.35
CA GLU A 219 -2.82 -8.60 -2.19
C GLU A 219 -1.58 -9.35 -2.66
N ALA A 220 -0.39 -8.83 -2.35
CA ALA A 220 0.87 -9.48 -2.63
C ALA A 220 1.57 -9.86 -1.33
N THR A 221 2.01 -11.12 -1.25
CA THR A 221 2.94 -11.55 -0.20
C THR A 221 4.36 -11.36 -0.67
N VAL A 222 5.20 -10.70 0.13
CA VAL A 222 6.60 -10.43 -0.21
C VAL A 222 7.55 -10.92 0.88
N GLU A 223 8.84 -11.03 0.57
CA GLU A 223 9.83 -11.43 1.58
C GLU A 223 9.93 -10.39 2.71
N GLY A 224 9.99 -10.89 3.95
CA GLY A 224 10.11 -10.10 5.18
C GLY A 224 8.88 -10.18 6.10
N ALA A 225 8.95 -9.46 7.23
CA ALA A 225 7.90 -9.32 8.26
C ALA A 225 7.54 -7.84 8.53
N GLY A 226 7.96 -6.94 7.63
CA GLY A 226 8.50 -5.62 7.96
C GLY A 226 7.64 -4.65 8.78
N THR A 227 8.32 -3.98 9.72
CA THR A 227 8.08 -2.58 10.16
C THR A 227 9.18 -1.62 9.65
N SER A 228 9.94 -2.01 8.62
CA SER A 228 11.11 -1.26 8.15
C SER A 228 10.93 -0.76 6.70
N GLY A 229 10.40 0.45 6.57
CA GLY A 229 10.13 1.17 5.31
C GLY A 229 11.37 1.64 4.53
N VAL A 230 11.15 2.17 3.32
CA VAL A 230 12.13 2.24 2.21
C VAL A 230 12.32 3.60 1.54
N GLY A 231 13.58 3.97 1.29
CA GLY A 231 14.02 4.92 0.27
C GLY A 231 15.31 4.48 -0.45
N TYR A 232 15.47 4.74 -1.76
CA TYR A 232 16.69 4.41 -2.55
C TYR A 232 17.88 5.34 -2.21
N HIS A 233 17.62 6.48 -1.57
CA HIS A 233 18.62 7.21 -0.81
C HIS A 233 19.12 6.43 0.42
N GLU A 234 18.36 5.46 0.95
CA GLU A 234 18.72 4.67 2.13
C GLU A 234 19.77 3.57 1.87
N MET A 235 20.14 3.22 0.63
CA MET A 235 21.27 2.29 0.44
C MET A 235 22.63 2.93 0.70
N ARG A 236 22.84 4.18 0.28
CA ARG A 236 23.98 4.98 0.75
C ARG A 236 23.73 5.48 2.17
N SER A 237 22.49 5.84 2.52
CA SER A 237 22.22 6.30 3.88
C SER A 237 22.44 5.21 4.90
N ALA A 238 21.94 3.99 4.76
CA ALA A 238 22.19 2.90 5.71
C ALA A 238 23.67 2.48 5.78
N GLN A 239 24.51 2.82 4.78
CA GLN A 239 25.98 2.69 4.84
C GLN A 239 26.67 3.88 5.52
N VAL A 240 25.95 4.99 5.71
CA VAL A 240 26.45 6.28 6.22
C VAL A 240 25.83 6.65 7.57
N MET A 241 24.57 6.28 7.82
CA MET A 241 23.73 6.67 8.93
C MET A 241 22.50 5.76 9.14
N HIS A 242 21.91 5.83 10.33
CA HIS A 242 20.62 5.25 10.68
C HIS A 242 19.89 6.22 11.62
N LEU A 243 18.71 6.70 11.22
CA LEU A 243 17.86 7.55 12.06
C LEU A 243 16.85 6.68 12.81
N GLY A 244 16.90 6.62 14.13
CA GLY A 244 15.84 5.94 14.88
C GLY A 244 14.60 6.81 15.03
N GLN A 245 13.50 6.22 15.50
CA GLN A 245 12.29 6.96 15.81
C GLN A 245 12.54 7.97 16.95
N ASN A 246 11.96 9.17 16.86
CA ASN A 246 12.06 10.12 17.96
C ASN A 246 11.31 9.65 19.20
N TYR A 247 11.81 10.05 20.36
CA TYR A 247 11.13 9.87 21.63
C TYR A 247 11.16 11.16 22.46
N PRO A 248 10.02 11.57 23.06
CA PRO A 248 8.69 10.97 22.92
C PRO A 248 8.04 11.21 21.54
N ASN A 249 7.17 10.30 21.10
CA ASN A 249 6.30 10.49 19.94
C ASN A 249 4.93 9.84 20.22
N PRO A 250 3.80 10.58 20.29
CA PRO A 250 3.67 12.03 20.12
C PRO A 250 4.47 12.85 21.16
N CYS A 251 4.92 14.05 20.78
CA CYS A 251 5.60 14.99 21.68
C CYS A 251 4.76 16.24 21.96
N LEU A 252 4.88 16.79 23.16
CA LEU A 252 4.20 18.03 23.58
C LEU A 252 5.03 19.29 23.34
N ALA A 253 6.36 19.18 23.37
CA ALA A 253 7.29 20.29 23.14
C ALA A 253 8.63 19.78 22.64
N LEU A 254 9.35 19.04 23.49
CA LEU A 254 10.68 18.51 23.19
C LEU A 254 10.62 17.07 22.71
N THR A 255 11.45 16.74 21.73
CA THR A 255 11.74 15.36 21.35
C THR A 255 13.18 15.21 20.88
N THR A 256 13.68 13.98 20.87
CA THR A 256 15.02 13.69 20.36
C THR A 256 14.97 12.55 19.36
N PHE A 257 15.62 12.71 18.21
CA PHE A 257 15.90 11.61 17.29
C PHE A 257 17.28 11.02 17.60
N PRO A 258 17.41 9.71 17.82
CA PRO A 258 18.71 9.05 17.83
C PRO A 258 19.23 8.92 16.39
N LEU A 259 20.48 9.32 16.17
CA LEU A 259 21.15 9.19 14.88
C LEU A 259 22.44 8.39 15.07
N GLU A 260 22.57 7.25 14.42
CA GLU A 260 23.86 6.58 14.28
C GLU A 260 24.50 7.03 12.96
N LEU A 261 25.72 7.54 12.98
CA LEU A 261 26.53 7.79 11.79
C LEU A 261 27.56 6.67 11.63
N LYS A 262 27.55 5.98 10.50
CA LYS A 262 28.57 5.00 10.10
C LYS A 262 29.76 5.66 9.41
N GLN A 263 29.60 6.88 8.90
CA GLN A 263 30.67 7.69 8.29
C GLN A 263 30.57 9.17 8.73
N PRO A 264 31.67 9.94 8.74
CA PRO A 264 31.63 11.36 9.10
C PRO A 264 30.93 12.19 8.03
N ALA A 265 29.96 13.02 8.43
CA ALA A 265 29.10 13.76 7.52
C ALA A 265 28.64 15.11 8.08
N LYS A 266 28.29 16.05 7.20
CA LYS A 266 27.54 17.26 7.54
C LYS A 266 26.07 16.88 7.75
N VAL A 267 25.52 17.14 8.94
CA VAL A 267 24.16 16.78 9.31
C VAL A 267 23.22 17.97 9.22
N THR A 268 22.10 17.79 8.54
CA THR A 268 20.99 18.76 8.43
C THR A 268 19.68 18.08 8.80
N LEU A 269 18.80 18.78 9.52
CA LEU A 269 17.45 18.30 9.82
C LEU A 269 16.42 19.29 9.27
N SER A 270 15.34 18.77 8.69
CA SER A 270 14.19 19.56 8.26
C SER A 270 12.88 18.91 8.67
N LEU A 271 11.87 19.73 8.97
CA LEU A 271 10.50 19.30 9.23
C LEU A 271 9.60 19.77 8.09
N TRP A 272 8.74 18.88 7.63
CA TRP A 272 7.81 19.11 6.52
C TRP A 272 6.38 18.84 6.98
N ASP A 273 5.44 19.70 6.60
CA ASP A 273 4.02 19.44 6.79
C ASP A 273 3.48 18.48 5.71
N LEU A 274 2.26 17.96 5.90
CA LEU A 274 1.64 16.99 4.98
C LEU A 274 1.31 17.56 3.59
N ASN A 275 1.42 18.87 3.39
CA ASN A 275 1.29 19.50 2.07
C ASN A 275 2.65 19.65 1.36
N GLY A 276 3.73 19.11 1.94
CA GLY A 276 5.08 19.17 1.38
C GLY A 276 5.79 20.51 1.60
N ARG A 277 5.34 21.35 2.54
CA ARG A 277 6.03 22.60 2.87
C ARG A 277 7.03 22.38 4.02
N CYS A 278 8.27 22.81 3.82
CA CYS A 278 9.30 22.84 4.87
C CYS A 278 8.96 23.92 5.91
N VAL A 279 8.69 23.51 7.15
CA VAL A 279 8.28 24.40 8.26
C VAL A 279 9.43 24.70 9.22
N TYR A 280 10.49 23.89 9.21
CA TYR A 280 11.69 24.10 10.02
C TYR A 280 12.91 23.47 9.33
N ARG A 281 14.07 24.10 9.47
CA ARG A 281 15.36 23.55 9.01
C ARG A 281 16.48 24.01 9.93
N ASN A 282 17.37 23.09 10.30
CA ASN A 282 18.56 23.39 11.08
C ASN A 282 19.78 22.62 10.56
N GLU A 283 20.93 23.28 10.52
CA GLU A 283 22.21 22.68 10.13
C GLU A 283 23.06 22.47 11.40
N PHE A 284 23.39 21.21 11.69
CA PHE A 284 24.18 20.84 12.87
C PHE A 284 25.70 20.79 12.60
N GLY A 285 26.10 20.94 11.33
CA GLY A 285 27.50 20.93 10.92
C GLY A 285 28.08 19.51 10.77
N ASN A 286 29.40 19.39 10.81
CA ASN A 286 30.11 18.14 10.58
C ASN A 286 30.19 17.30 11.85
N TRP A 287 29.70 16.06 11.79
CA TRP A 287 29.74 15.09 12.88
C TRP A 287 30.61 13.88 12.51
N SER A 288 31.23 13.27 13.51
CA SER A 288 32.02 12.05 13.33
C SER A 288 31.13 10.80 13.28
N THR A 289 31.69 9.68 12.81
CA THR A 289 31.09 8.35 13.02
C THR A 289 30.76 8.12 14.51
N GLY A 290 29.63 7.49 14.79
CA GLY A 290 29.15 7.16 16.14
C GLY A 290 27.68 7.49 16.36
N ALA A 291 27.19 7.22 17.57
CA ALA A 291 25.83 7.56 17.98
C ALA A 291 25.73 9.03 18.42
N HIS A 292 24.67 9.70 17.99
CA HIS A 292 24.36 11.11 18.25
C HIS A 292 22.89 11.28 18.60
N ALA A 293 22.57 12.47 19.11
CA ALA A 293 21.22 12.87 19.45
C ALA A 293 20.86 14.19 18.74
N LEU A 294 19.71 14.21 18.09
CA LEU A 294 19.15 15.38 17.42
C LEU A 294 17.96 15.90 18.23
N PRO A 295 18.17 16.84 19.16
CA PRO A 295 17.08 17.44 19.94
C PRO A 295 16.28 18.42 19.08
N LEU A 296 14.96 18.43 19.27
CA LEU A 296 14.02 19.37 18.68
C LEU A 296 13.09 19.95 19.74
N ASP A 297 12.93 21.26 19.71
CA ASP A 297 11.94 22.01 20.51
C ASP A 297 10.83 22.52 19.59
N LEU A 298 9.81 21.69 19.39
CA LEU A 298 8.69 22.01 18.50
C LEU A 298 7.81 23.14 19.06
N ALA A 299 7.80 23.34 20.40
CA ALA A 299 7.08 24.45 21.01
C ALA A 299 7.71 25.80 20.65
N ALA A 300 9.03 25.86 20.49
CA ALA A 300 9.73 27.05 20.02
C ALA A 300 9.51 27.37 18.53
N MET A 301 8.95 26.44 17.75
CA MET A 301 8.84 26.54 16.29
C MET A 301 7.50 27.09 15.78
N ASN A 302 6.57 27.48 16.69
CA ASN A 302 5.23 28.00 16.34
C ASN A 302 4.47 27.11 15.33
N LEU A 303 4.56 25.80 15.52
CA LEU A 303 3.91 24.79 14.70
C LEU A 303 2.48 24.54 15.20
N ARG A 304 1.59 24.07 14.30
CA ARG A 304 0.25 23.61 14.70
C ARG A 304 0.36 22.18 15.22
N SER A 305 -0.57 21.78 16.10
CA SER A 305 -0.75 20.36 16.40
C SER A 305 -1.02 19.57 15.12
N GLY A 306 -0.33 18.44 14.93
CA GLY A 306 -0.43 17.63 13.73
C GLY A 306 0.76 16.71 13.49
N THR A 307 0.72 16.03 12.35
CA THR A 307 1.77 15.11 11.90
C THR A 307 2.72 15.83 10.96
N TYR A 308 4.02 15.60 11.13
CA TYR A 308 5.08 16.14 10.29
C TYR A 308 6.04 15.03 9.86
N ALA A 309 6.70 15.22 8.73
CA ALA A 309 7.83 14.40 8.31
C ALA A 309 9.14 15.07 8.75
N CYS A 310 9.94 14.38 9.56
CA CYS A 310 11.28 14.78 9.93
C CYS A 310 12.30 14.12 9.00
N GLN A 311 12.95 14.93 8.18
CA GLN A 311 13.97 14.50 7.24
C GLN A 311 15.34 14.89 7.78
N VAL A 312 16.23 13.91 7.95
CA VAL A 312 17.64 14.12 8.28
C VAL A 312 18.49 13.80 7.06
N GLU A 313 19.41 14.71 6.74
CA GLU A 313 20.39 14.55 5.68
C GLU A 313 21.79 14.48 6.26
N ALA A 314 22.59 13.52 5.79
CA ALA A 314 24.02 13.40 6.04
C ALA A 314 24.79 13.51 4.72
N GLU A 315 25.62 14.54 4.58
CA GLU A 315 26.32 14.86 3.33
C GLU A 315 27.84 14.90 3.50
N SER A 316 28.57 14.45 2.47
CA SER A 316 29.99 14.67 2.29
C SER A 316 30.29 15.00 0.83
N ALA A 317 31.55 15.27 0.50
CA ALA A 317 31.97 15.45 -0.89
C ALA A 317 31.76 14.21 -1.78
N GLN A 318 31.53 13.03 -1.20
CA GLN A 318 31.47 11.74 -1.90
C GLN A 318 30.06 11.13 -1.91
N TYR A 319 29.18 11.58 -1.01
CA TYR A 319 27.85 11.00 -0.84
C TYR A 319 26.87 12.00 -0.25
N ARG A 320 25.59 11.74 -0.49
CA ARG A 320 24.48 12.35 0.22
C ARG A 320 23.52 11.25 0.65
N ALA A 321 23.15 11.28 1.91
CA ALA A 321 22.28 10.33 2.60
C ALA A 321 21.09 11.08 3.19
N LEU A 322 19.91 10.49 3.15
CA LEU A 322 18.65 11.03 3.62
C LEU A 322 17.82 9.92 4.26
N ASP A 323 17.28 10.18 5.46
CA ASP A 323 16.39 9.28 6.20
C ASP A 323 15.23 10.12 6.78
N VAL A 324 14.02 9.57 6.77
CA VAL A 324 12.79 10.28 7.14
C VAL A 324 12.02 9.52 8.21
N ARG A 325 11.55 10.22 9.24
CA ARG A 325 10.68 9.67 10.28
C ARG A 325 9.47 10.55 10.47
N GLN A 326 8.33 9.92 10.71
CA GLN A 326 7.11 10.65 11.07
C GLN A 326 7.19 11.10 12.54
N ILE A 327 6.75 12.32 12.82
CA ILE A 327 6.58 12.88 14.16
C ILE A 327 5.17 13.42 14.33
N THR A 328 4.57 13.16 15.48
CA THR A 328 3.28 13.71 15.89
C THR A 328 3.50 14.76 16.97
N PHE A 329 3.11 16.00 16.70
CA PHE A 329 3.18 17.11 17.66
C PHE A 329 1.81 17.42 18.22
N GLN A 330 1.69 17.45 19.54
CA GLN A 330 0.47 17.77 20.28
C GLN A 330 0.69 19.02 21.15
N GLY A 331 1.19 20.09 20.53
CA GLY A 331 1.38 21.39 21.19
C GLY A 331 0.10 22.21 21.30
N HIS A 332 0.07 23.11 22.28
CA HIS A 332 -1.06 24.01 22.54
C HIS A 332 -1.23 25.12 21.51
#